data_AF-A0A931KJQ4-F1
#
_entry.id   AF-A0A931KJQ4-F1
#
_cell.length_a   1.000
_cell.length_b   1.000
_cell.length_c   1.000
_cell.angle_alpha   90.00
_cell.angle_beta   90.00
_cell.angle_gamma   90.00
#
_symmetry.space_group_name_H-M   'P 1'
#
loop_
_entity.id
_entity.type
_entity.pdbx_description
1 polymer ?
#
loop_
_entity_poly.entity_id
_entity_poly.type
_entity_poly.pdbx_seq_one_letter_code
_entity_poly.pdbx_strand_id
1 'polypeptide(L)'
;MTDLHLFLAAWADTPDPVVILEKGLSLPDAEEVQRILAEASATERKKILETLAEVEKALALFAQEIALKSKEAKAEIDQSHKTQQACFKYADAGKLAGGEKDREET
;
A
#
# COMPACT_ATOMS: atom_id res chain seq x y z
N MET A 1 -8.42 21.62 -6.56
CA MET A 1 -7.17 22.10 -7.17
C MET A 1 -6.20 22.31 -6.04
N THR A 2 -5.12 21.53 -5.96
CA THR A 2 -4.08 21.73 -4.93
C THR A 2 -3.07 22.73 -5.46
N ASP A 3 -2.81 23.81 -4.72
CA ASP A 3 -1.74 24.74 -5.07
C ASP A 3 -0.38 24.03 -4.98
N LEU A 4 0.39 24.01 -6.08
CA LEU A 4 1.73 23.43 -6.12
C LEU A 4 2.63 23.98 -5.00
N HIS A 5 2.53 25.27 -4.66
CA HIS A 5 3.35 25.86 -3.60
C HIS A 5 3.00 25.31 -2.23
N LEU A 6 1.70 25.07 -1.98
CA LEU A 6 1.23 24.45 -0.75
C LEU A 6 1.74 23.01 -0.64
N PHE A 7 1.70 22.26 -1.73
CA PHE A 7 2.27 20.92 -1.80
C PHE A 7 3.79 20.94 -1.55
N LEU A 8 4.54 21.78 -2.25
CA LEU A 8 6.00 21.86 -2.10
C LEU A 8 6.41 22.29 -0.70
N ALA A 9 5.68 23.22 -0.08
CA ALA A 9 5.92 23.63 1.30
C ALA A 9 5.65 22.49 2.29
N ALA A 10 4.54 21.78 2.12
CA ALA A 10 4.21 20.63 2.96
C ALA A 10 5.24 19.48 2.78
N TRP A 11 5.70 19.25 1.56
CA TRP A 11 6.73 18.24 1.25
C TRP A 11 8.09 18.58 1.88
N ALA A 12 8.49 19.85 1.83
CA ALA A 12 9.73 20.31 2.44
C ALA A 12 9.73 20.15 3.97
N ASP A 13 8.57 20.33 4.61
CA ASP A 13 8.39 20.13 6.05
C ASP A 13 8.34 18.65 6.43
N THR A 14 7.65 17.83 5.63
CA THR A 14 7.56 16.37 5.84
C THR A 14 7.61 15.63 4.51
N PRO A 15 8.79 15.11 4.09
CA PRO A 15 8.96 14.44 2.80
C PRO A 15 8.48 12.97 2.88
N ASP A 16 7.20 12.80 3.19
CA ASP A 16 6.55 11.50 3.32
C ASP A 16 5.20 11.53 2.57
N PRO A 17 5.00 10.68 1.55
CA PRO A 17 3.78 10.66 0.78
C PRO A 17 2.54 10.29 1.61
N VAL A 18 2.66 9.50 2.67
CA VAL A 18 1.53 9.14 3.55
C VAL A 18 1.07 10.36 4.31
N VAL A 19 1.99 11.10 4.93
CA VAL A 19 1.67 12.30 5.71
C VAL A 19 1.02 13.38 4.84
N ILE A 20 1.50 13.53 3.60
CA ILE A 20 0.94 14.48 2.64
C ILE A 20 -0.51 14.11 2.27
N LEU A 21 -0.77 12.83 2.01
CA LEU A 21 -2.11 12.34 1.71
C LEU A 21 -3.05 12.44 2.92
N GLU A 22 -2.57 12.17 4.13
CA GLU A 22 -3.34 12.34 5.38
C GLU A 22 -3.72 13.80 5.65
N LYS A 23 -2.88 14.76 5.24
CA LYS A 23 -3.18 16.20 5.27
C LYS A 23 -4.24 16.61 4.22
N GLY A 24 -4.74 15.67 3.41
CA GLY A 24 -5.73 15.92 2.35
C GLY A 24 -5.16 16.66 1.14
N LEU A 25 -3.83 16.71 1.01
CA LEU A 25 -3.18 17.32 -0.15
C LEU A 25 -3.10 16.30 -1.29
N SER A 26 -3.63 16.69 -2.44
CA SER A 26 -3.45 15.93 -3.68
C SER A 26 -2.11 16.26 -4.33
N LEU A 27 -1.52 15.29 -5.02
CA LEU A 27 -0.36 15.51 -5.87
C LEU A 27 -0.65 16.64 -6.88
N PRO A 28 0.35 17.48 -7.20
CA PRO A 28 0.17 18.58 -8.14
C PRO A 28 -0.12 18.06 -9.54
N ASP A 29 -0.99 18.76 -10.26
CA ASP A 29 -1.37 18.43 -11.62
C ASP A 29 -0.27 18.84 -12.63
N ALA A 30 -0.17 18.10 -13.73
CA ALA A 30 0.86 18.34 -14.75
C ALA A 30 0.73 19.71 -15.45
N GLU A 31 -0.50 20.18 -15.70
CA GLU A 31 -0.76 21.48 -16.32
C GLU A 31 -0.38 22.63 -15.38
N GLU A 32 -0.73 22.53 -14.10
CA GLU A 32 -0.32 23.50 -13.07
C GLU A 32 1.20 23.55 -12.89
N VAL A 33 1.87 22.39 -12.85
CA VAL A 33 3.34 22.34 -12.81
C VAL A 33 3.94 23.02 -14.03
N GLN A 34 3.45 22.73 -15.23
CA GLN A 34 3.96 23.37 -16.45
C GLN A 34 3.75 24.88 -16.47
N ARG A 35 2.58 25.35 -16.04
CA ARG A 35 2.27 26.78 -15.93
C ARG A 35 3.25 27.48 -14.98
N ILE A 36 3.47 26.92 -13.79
CA ILE A 36 4.37 27.50 -12.80
C ILE A 36 5.82 27.44 -13.29
N LEU A 37 6.25 26.34 -13.91
CA LEU A 37 7.59 26.25 -14.50
C LEU A 37 7.82 27.26 -15.64
N ALA A 38 6.79 27.62 -16.40
CA ALA A 38 6.91 28.63 -17.46
C ALA A 38 7.17 30.03 -16.89
N GLU A 39 6.53 30.37 -15.77
CA GLU A 39 6.59 31.67 -15.11
C GLU A 39 7.75 31.79 -14.11
N ALA A 40 8.24 30.67 -13.58
CA ALA A 40 9.29 30.62 -12.57
C ALA A 40 10.67 31.03 -13.10
N SER A 41 11.52 31.54 -12.20
CA SER A 41 12.94 31.80 -12.50
C SER A 41 13.73 30.50 -12.73
N ALA A 42 14.91 30.58 -13.36
CA ALA A 42 15.74 29.39 -13.60
C ALA A 42 16.11 28.64 -12.31
N THR A 43 16.41 29.37 -11.23
CA THR A 43 16.73 28.80 -9.91
C THR A 43 15.51 28.10 -9.29
N GLU A 44 14.34 28.70 -9.43
CA GLU A 44 13.09 28.16 -8.89
C GLU A 44 12.62 26.94 -9.66
N ARG A 45 12.68 26.95 -11.00
CA ARG A 45 12.43 25.76 -11.83
C ARG A 45 13.31 24.59 -11.40
N LYS A 46 14.60 24.83 -11.19
CA LYS A 46 15.52 23.79 -10.75
C LYS A 46 15.08 23.18 -9.41
N LYS A 47 14.73 24.00 -8.42
CA LYS A 47 14.24 23.51 -7.13
C LYS A 47 12.95 22.69 -7.26
N ILE A 48 11.98 23.21 -8.02
CA ILE A 48 10.70 22.51 -8.24
C ILE A 48 10.95 21.13 -8.87
N LEU A 49 11.79 21.06 -9.91
CA LEU A 49 12.11 19.81 -10.59
C LEU A 49 12.86 18.83 -9.68
N GLU A 50 13.80 19.31 -8.86
CA GLU A 50 14.52 18.48 -7.88
C GLU A 50 13.55 17.89 -6.86
N THR A 51 12.65 18.69 -6.29
CA THR A 51 11.64 18.22 -5.34
C THR A 51 10.67 17.23 -5.98
N LEU A 52 10.22 17.48 -7.21
CA LEU A 52 9.34 16.54 -7.92
C LEU A 52 10.03 15.18 -8.19
N ALA A 53 11.34 15.19 -8.47
CA ALA A 53 12.11 13.94 -8.62
C ALA A 53 12.23 13.18 -7.29
N GLU A 54 12.38 13.89 -6.16
CA GLU A 54 12.35 13.27 -4.82
C GLU A 54 10.98 12.66 -4.52
N VAL A 55 9.90 13.36 -4.84
CA VAL A 55 8.52 12.87 -4.71
C VAL A 55 8.32 11.60 -5.52
N GLU A 56 8.75 11.59 -6.79
CA GLU A 56 8.64 10.42 -7.68
C GLU A 56 9.36 9.20 -7.08
N LYS A 57 10.57 9.40 -6.55
CA LYS A 57 11.34 8.34 -5.90
C LYS A 57 10.65 7.82 -4.64
N ALA A 58 10.11 8.71 -3.81
CA ALA A 58 9.38 8.34 -2.60
C ALA A 58 8.11 7.54 -2.93
N LEU A 59 7.35 7.96 -3.94
CA LEU A 59 6.18 7.24 -4.43
C LEU A 59 6.54 5.85 -4.99
N ALA A 60 7.66 5.73 -5.70
CA ALA A 60 8.14 4.45 -6.21
C ALA A 60 8.50 3.47 -5.07
N LEU A 61 9.15 3.96 -4.01
CA LEU A 61 9.45 3.15 -2.82
C LEU A 61 8.16 2.74 -2.09
N PHE A 62 7.23 3.68 -1.92
CA PHE A 62 5.93 3.42 -1.31
C PHE A 62 5.13 2.35 -2.08
N ALA A 63 5.11 2.42 -3.41
CA ALA A 63 4.46 1.42 -4.25
C ALA A 63 5.10 0.03 -4.10
N GLN A 64 6.43 -0.06 -4.00
CA GLN A 64 7.12 -1.32 -3.74
C GLN A 64 6.76 -1.90 -2.36
N GLU A 65 6.68 -1.05 -1.33
CA GLU A 65 6.30 -1.48 0.01
C GLU A 65 4.86 -2.00 0.05
N ILE A 66 3.92 -1.32 -0.61
CA ILE A 66 2.54 -1.81 -0.75
C ILE A 66 2.50 -3.17 -1.45
N ALA A 67 3.26 -3.34 -2.53
CA ALA A 67 3.32 -4.61 -3.25
C ALA A 67 3.86 -5.76 -2.38
N LEU A 68 4.87 -5.47 -1.55
CA LEU A 68 5.43 -6.42 -0.61
C LEU A 68 4.40 -6.81 0.48
N LYS A 69 3.79 -5.83 1.15
CA LYS A 69 2.78 -6.08 2.18
C LYS A 69 1.56 -6.81 1.65
N SER A 70 1.14 -6.51 0.42
CA SER A 70 0.04 -7.22 -0.26
C SER A 70 0.37 -8.70 -0.50
N LYS A 71 1.63 -9.00 -0.86
CA LYS A 71 2.10 -10.38 -1.02
C LYS A 71 2.15 -11.13 0.32
N GLU A 72 2.59 -10.47 1.38
CA GLU A 72 2.62 -11.04 2.74
C GLU A 72 1.20 -11.35 3.23
N ALA A 73 0.27 -10.40 3.11
CA ALA A 73 -1.13 -10.59 3.48
C ALA A 73 -1.77 -11.77 2.71
N LYS A 74 -1.47 -11.90 1.41
CA LYS A 74 -1.93 -13.04 0.62
C LYS A 74 -1.39 -14.37 1.14
N ALA A 75 -0.11 -14.42 1.51
CA ALA A 75 0.50 -15.63 2.07
C ALA A 75 -0.13 -16.03 3.40
N GLU A 76 -0.44 -15.07 4.27
CA GLU A 76 -1.15 -15.31 5.54
C GLU A 76 -2.56 -15.86 5.32
N ILE A 77 -3.31 -15.29 4.36
CA ILE A 77 -4.65 -15.78 3.98
C ILE A 77 -4.57 -17.23 3.47
N ASP A 78 -3.64 -17.53 2.56
CA ASP A 78 -3.44 -18.88 2.02
C ASP A 78 -3.06 -19.89 3.11
N GLN A 79 -2.22 -19.47 4.06
CA GLN A 79 -1.86 -20.30 5.22
C GLN A 79 -3.08 -20.56 6.12
N SER A 80 -3.88 -19.54 6.40
CA SER A 80 -5.10 -19.65 7.19
C SER A 80 -6.10 -20.63 6.55
N HIS A 81 -6.31 -20.53 5.22
CA HIS A 81 -7.17 -21.45 4.48
C HIS A 81 -6.67 -22.90 4.54
N LYS A 82 -5.35 -23.12 4.41
CA LYS A 82 -4.77 -24.47 4.53
C LYS A 82 -4.97 -25.04 5.94
N THR A 83 -4.76 -24.24 6.98
CA THR A 83 -5.02 -24.64 8.36
C THR A 83 -6.49 -25.00 8.56
N GLN A 84 -7.40 -24.18 8.06
CA GLN A 84 -8.84 -24.45 8.16
C GLN A 84 -9.23 -25.77 7.46
N GLN A 85 -8.73 -26.01 6.25
CA GLN A 85 -8.94 -27.27 5.54
C GLN A 85 -8.36 -28.48 6.30
N ALA A 86 -7.20 -28.33 6.92
CA ALA A 86 -6.60 -29.38 7.74
C ALA A 86 -7.49 -29.69 8.96
N CYS A 87 -7.98 -28.66 9.67
CA CYS A 87 -8.90 -28.82 10.79
C CYS A 87 -10.18 -29.57 10.40
N PHE A 88 -10.78 -29.24 9.25
CA PHE A 88 -11.95 -29.97 8.75
C PHE A 88 -11.65 -31.44 8.46
N LYS A 89 -10.52 -31.74 7.80
CA LYS A 89 -10.10 -33.13 7.54
C LYS A 89 -9.91 -33.93 8.83
N TYR A 90 -9.31 -33.34 9.86
CA TYR A 90 -9.15 -34.02 11.16
C TYR A 90 -10.49 -34.20 11.89
N ALA A 91 -11.40 -33.23 11.80
CA ALA A 91 -12.75 -33.34 12.38
C ALA A 91 -13.56 -34.48 11.72
N ASP A 92 -13.49 -34.61 10.40
CA ASP A 92 -14.14 -35.69 9.66
C ASP A 92 -13.52 -37.05 9.96
N ALA A 93 -12.18 -37.13 10.06
CA ALA A 93 -11.49 -38.36 10.45
C ALA A 93 -11.86 -38.79 11.88
N GLY A 94 -12.01 -37.84 12.81
CA GLY A 94 -12.46 -38.12 14.18
C GLY A 94 -13.91 -38.60 14.25
N LYS A 95 -14.81 -38.07 13.41
CA LYS A 95 -16.19 -38.57 13.30
C LYS A 95 -16.27 -39.99 12.75
N LEU A 96 -15.46 -40.32 11.74
CA LEU A 96 -15.40 -41.66 11.16
C LEU A 96 -14.85 -42.69 12.17
N ALA A 97 -13.79 -42.34 12.92
CA ALA A 97 -13.21 -43.21 13.94
C ALA A 97 -14.14 -43.46 15.16
N GLY A 98 -15.06 -42.53 15.45
CA GLY A 98 -16.07 -42.70 16.51
C GLY A 98 -17.29 -43.53 16.09
N GLY A 99 -17.67 -43.51 14.81
CA GLY A 99 -18.83 -44.25 14.30
C GLY A 99 -18.60 -45.75 14.06
N GLU A 100 -17.34 -46.20 14.10
CA GLU A 100 -16.98 -47.61 13.89
C GLU A 100 -17.04 -48.44 15.18
N LYS A 101 -17.11 -47.79 16.36
CA LYS A 101 -17.24 -48.50 17.65
C LYS A 101 -18.68 -48.87 18.04
N ASP A 102 -19.69 -48.25 17.42
CA ASP A 102 -21.09 -48.49 17.78
C ASP A 102 -21.78 -49.55 16.89
N ARG A 103 -21.03 -50.23 16.01
CA ARG A 103 -21.58 -51.19 15.03
C ARG A 103 -21.22 -52.66 15.29
N GLU A 104 -20.62 -52.96 16.43
CA GLU A 104 -20.23 -54.33 16.84
C GLU A 104 -20.98 -54.84 18.10
N GLU A 105 -21.98 -54.11 18.62
CA GLU A 105 -22.86 -54.56 19.70
C GLU A 105 -24.36 -54.53 19.28
N THR A 106 -24.73 -55.36 18.31
CA THR A 106 -26.11 -55.85 18.10
C THR A 106 -26.04 -57.28 17.59
#